data_AF-A0A971V2J5-F1
#
_entry.id   AF-A0A971V2J5-F1
#
_cell.length_a   1.000
_cell.length_b   1.000
_cell.length_c   1.000
_cell.angle_alpha   90.00
_cell.angle_beta   90.00
_cell.angle_gamma   90.00
#
_symmetry.space_group_name_H-M   'P 1'
#
loop_
_entity.id
_entity.type
_entity.pdbx_description
1 polymer ?
#
loop_
_entity_poly.entity_id
_entity_poly.type
_entity_poly.pdbx_seq_one_letter_code
_entity_poly.pdbx_strand_id
1 'polypeptide(L)'
;YYASRYSNTVFSLDNSVEPYFRINSKRLLQKEDFEGLNFSSPRIFLEINGIRKIKSIYDFQETKNYIFCGYFNESITGIDILLYCKNTGKAKLYGAFFDDYFYNTATNFIMPFFGCSDEEGLYAFIPVESMSFFLDVYKSGGIKYELGKKQHNHITKLSEEMNPLLFYYELKD
;
A
#
# COMPACT_ATOMS: atom_id res chain seq x y z
N TYR A 1 0.18 12.34 10.50
CA TYR A 1 -1.15 12.24 9.86
C TYR A 1 -1.95 11.09 10.44
N TYR A 2 -3.28 11.17 10.41
CA TYR A 2 -4.18 10.13 10.90
C TYR A 2 -5.36 9.92 9.96
N ALA A 3 -5.65 8.67 9.61
CA ALA A 3 -6.88 8.27 8.94
C ALA A 3 -7.62 7.27 9.83
N SER A 4 -8.84 7.60 10.23
CA SER A 4 -9.67 6.68 11.01
C SER A 4 -10.17 5.52 10.13
N ARG A 5 -10.42 4.37 10.76
CA ARG A 5 -11.10 3.25 10.07
C ARG A 5 -12.44 3.72 9.52
N TYR A 6 -12.73 3.31 8.31
CA TYR A 6 -13.93 3.71 7.56
C TYR A 6 -14.02 5.22 7.23
N SER A 7 -12.87 5.90 7.19
CA SER A 7 -12.76 7.28 6.74
C SER A 7 -12.07 7.37 5.40
N ASN A 8 -12.56 8.30 4.58
CA ASN A 8 -11.96 8.73 3.32
C ASN A 8 -11.15 10.03 3.48
N THR A 9 -10.93 10.47 4.72
CA THR A 9 -10.24 11.72 5.08
C THR A 9 -9.06 11.41 5.98
N VAL A 10 -7.92 12.02 5.65
CA VAL A 10 -6.70 12.07 6.45
C VAL A 10 -6.66 13.42 7.15
N PHE A 11 -6.34 13.39 8.43
CA PHE A 11 -6.22 14.57 9.29
C PHE A 11 -4.75 14.83 9.62
N SER A 12 -4.35 16.11 9.64
CA SER A 12 -3.13 16.52 10.34
C SER A 12 -3.39 16.57 11.84
N LEU A 13 -2.39 16.21 12.63
CA LEU A 13 -2.46 16.14 14.10
C LEU A 13 -1.38 17.02 14.74
N ASP A 14 -1.18 18.23 14.23
CA ASP A 14 -0.22 19.18 14.78
C ASP A 14 -0.83 19.86 16.04
N ASN A 15 -1.05 21.17 15.99
CA ASN A 15 -1.66 21.92 17.10
C ASN A 15 -3.20 21.79 17.16
N SER A 16 -3.81 21.27 16.10
CA SER A 16 -5.25 21.08 15.93
C SER A 16 -5.49 19.84 15.06
N VAL A 17 -6.70 19.27 15.14
CA VAL A 17 -7.13 18.20 14.24
C VAL A 17 -7.81 18.83 13.04
N GLU A 18 -7.10 18.86 11.91
CA GLU A 18 -7.59 19.51 10.68
C GLU A 18 -7.61 18.54 9.50
N PRO A 19 -8.66 18.55 8.65
CA PRO A 19 -8.69 17.77 7.42
C PRO A 19 -7.54 18.19 6.51
N TYR A 20 -6.70 17.23 6.14
CA TYR A 20 -5.51 17.46 5.32
C TYR A 20 -5.69 16.96 3.89
N PHE A 21 -6.19 15.73 3.74
CA PHE A 21 -6.41 15.10 2.45
C PHE A 21 -7.73 14.32 2.46
N ARG A 22 -8.43 14.29 1.32
CA ARG A 22 -9.70 13.55 1.20
C ARG A 22 -9.84 12.91 -0.18
N ILE A 23 -10.24 11.64 -0.19
CA ILE A 23 -10.72 10.97 -1.40
C ILE A 23 -12.17 11.41 -1.65
N ASN A 24 -12.46 11.94 -2.83
CA ASN A 24 -13.82 12.20 -3.29
C ASN A 24 -14.19 11.22 -4.41
N SER A 25 -15.23 10.41 -4.20
CA SER A 25 -15.68 9.41 -5.16
C SER A 25 -17.14 9.04 -4.91
N LYS A 26 -17.88 8.72 -5.97
CA LYS A 26 -19.23 8.13 -5.86
C LYS A 26 -19.21 6.71 -5.31
N ARG A 27 -18.02 6.08 -5.25
CA ARG A 27 -17.82 4.72 -4.74
C ARG A 27 -17.46 4.67 -3.26
N LEU A 28 -17.48 5.80 -2.55
CA LEU A 28 -17.27 5.83 -1.10
C LEU A 28 -18.38 5.06 -0.39
N LEU A 29 -18.01 4.27 0.62
CA LEU A 29 -18.95 3.60 1.50
C LEU A 29 -19.80 4.65 2.24
N GLN A 30 -21.12 4.54 2.16
CA GLN A 30 -22.08 5.44 2.79
C GLN A 30 -22.89 4.73 3.86
N LYS A 31 -23.66 5.49 4.65
CA LYS A 31 -24.51 4.95 5.71
C LYS A 31 -25.56 3.98 5.17
N GLU A 32 -26.11 4.28 3.99
CA GLU A 32 -27.16 3.50 3.35
C GLU A 32 -26.64 2.13 2.89
N ASP A 33 -25.32 2.00 2.63
CA ASP A 33 -24.70 0.73 2.26
C ASP A 33 -24.72 -0.30 3.40
N PHE A 34 -25.03 0.11 4.63
CA PHE A 34 -25.18 -0.78 5.80
C PHE A 34 -26.63 -1.20 6.07
N GLU A 35 -27.60 -0.70 5.29
CA GLU A 35 -29.01 -1.05 5.47
C GLU A 35 -29.22 -2.55 5.22
N GLY A 36 -29.86 -3.22 6.18
CA GLY A 36 -30.12 -4.66 6.12
C GLY A 36 -29.01 -5.55 6.68
N LEU A 37 -27.87 -4.99 7.11
CA LEU A 37 -26.83 -5.78 7.79
C LEU A 37 -27.22 -6.07 9.24
N ASN A 38 -26.93 -7.28 9.70
CA ASN A 38 -27.11 -7.67 11.10
C ASN A 38 -25.83 -7.40 11.88
N PHE A 39 -25.76 -6.27 12.59
CA PHE A 39 -24.60 -5.90 13.40
C PHE A 39 -24.32 -6.84 14.58
N SER A 40 -25.28 -7.69 14.96
CA SER A 40 -25.07 -8.74 15.96
C SER A 40 -24.48 -10.03 15.37
N SER A 41 -24.34 -10.12 14.04
CA SER A 41 -23.69 -11.25 13.35
C SER A 41 -22.21 -11.29 13.74
N PRO A 42 -21.69 -12.45 14.19
CA PRO A 42 -20.24 -12.60 14.40
C PRO A 42 -19.44 -12.49 13.10
N ARG A 43 -20.11 -12.49 11.94
CA ARG A 43 -19.51 -12.35 10.61
C ARG A 43 -19.69 -10.97 9.99
N ILE A 44 -20.21 -10.00 10.74
CA ILE A 44 -20.49 -8.64 10.22
C ILE A 44 -19.29 -8.00 9.52
N PHE A 45 -18.06 -8.25 9.98
CA PHE A 45 -16.84 -7.76 9.34
C PHE A 45 -16.65 -8.31 7.92
N LEU A 46 -16.96 -9.59 7.69
CA LEU A 46 -16.89 -10.20 6.36
C LEU A 46 -17.96 -9.63 5.44
N GLU A 47 -19.17 -9.40 5.97
CA GLU A 47 -20.29 -8.81 5.23
C GLU A 47 -19.96 -7.38 4.79
N ILE A 48 -19.44 -6.54 5.70
CA ILE A 48 -18.98 -5.18 5.39
C ILE A 48 -17.84 -5.21 4.36
N ASN A 49 -16.88 -6.12 4.51
CA ASN A 49 -15.77 -6.27 3.57
C ASN A 49 -16.22 -6.69 2.17
N GLY A 50 -17.33 -7.44 2.06
CA GLY A 50 -17.94 -7.82 0.78
C GLY A 50 -18.60 -6.66 0.03
N ILE A 51 -18.82 -5.50 0.67
CA ILE A 51 -19.40 -4.33 0.01
C ILE A 51 -18.41 -3.77 -1.02
N ARG A 52 -18.87 -3.62 -2.26
CA ARG A 52 -18.08 -3.13 -3.40
C ARG A 52 -17.93 -1.60 -3.42
N LYS A 53 -17.32 -1.06 -2.35
CA LYS A 53 -17.09 0.37 -2.13
C LYS A 53 -15.69 0.63 -1.58
N ILE A 54 -15.24 1.88 -1.68
CA ILE A 54 -14.04 2.42 -1.02
C ILE A 54 -14.37 2.57 0.46
N LYS A 55 -13.75 1.74 1.29
CA LYS A 55 -14.11 1.63 2.70
C LYS A 55 -13.30 2.57 3.57
N SER A 56 -11.97 2.52 3.42
CA SER A 56 -11.05 3.24 4.29
C SER A 56 -9.79 3.57 3.52
N ILE A 57 -9.21 4.73 3.82
CA ILE A 57 -7.78 4.93 3.62
C ILE A 57 -7.06 3.94 4.55
N TYR A 58 -6.17 3.15 3.95
CA TYR A 58 -5.37 2.12 4.61
C TYR A 58 -3.98 2.64 4.92
N ASP A 59 -3.43 3.44 4.02
CA ASP A 59 -2.07 3.95 4.12
C ASP A 59 -1.99 5.35 3.51
N PHE A 60 -1.15 6.19 4.12
CA PHE A 60 -0.96 7.56 3.72
C PHE A 60 0.50 7.97 3.96
N GLN A 61 1.21 8.24 2.88
CA GLN A 61 2.60 8.67 2.90
C GLN A 61 2.75 9.94 2.09
N GLU A 62 3.63 10.83 2.53
CA GLU A 62 3.87 12.10 1.85
C GLU A 62 5.36 12.36 1.75
N THR A 63 5.79 12.66 0.54
CA THR A 63 7.11 13.20 0.23
C THR A 63 6.97 14.69 -0.10
N LYS A 64 8.08 15.37 -0.36
CA LYS A 64 8.07 16.77 -0.78
C LYS A 64 7.16 17.03 -1.98
N ASN A 65 7.22 16.15 -2.99
CA ASN A 65 6.56 16.34 -4.28
C ASN A 65 5.30 15.47 -4.48
N TYR A 66 5.11 14.42 -3.69
CA TYR A 66 4.07 13.42 -3.92
C TYR A 66 3.32 13.00 -2.66
N ILE A 67 2.03 12.74 -2.81
CA ILE A 67 1.18 12.07 -1.81
C ILE A 67 0.83 10.68 -2.34
N PHE A 68 1.05 9.66 -1.51
CA PHE A 68 0.61 8.30 -1.73
C PHE A 68 -0.54 7.99 -0.78
N CYS A 69 -1.65 7.54 -1.34
CA CYS A 69 -2.83 7.19 -0.56
C CYS A 69 -3.33 5.81 -0.98
N GLY A 70 -3.06 4.81 -0.15
CA GLY A 70 -3.60 3.46 -0.30
C GLY A 70 -5.01 3.37 0.28
N TYR A 71 -5.93 2.73 -0.43
CA TYR A 71 -7.29 2.50 0.06
C TYR A 71 -7.82 1.12 -0.32
N PHE A 72 -8.67 0.56 0.53
CA PHE A 72 -9.32 -0.72 0.26
C PHE A 72 -10.49 -0.55 -0.71
N ASN A 73 -10.44 -1.27 -1.83
CA ASN A 73 -11.44 -1.31 -2.88
C ASN A 73 -11.98 -2.73 -3.09
N GLU A 74 -13.31 -2.90 -3.11
CA GLU A 74 -14.06 -4.07 -3.62
C GLU A 74 -13.81 -5.47 -3.03
N SER A 75 -12.61 -5.79 -2.53
CA SER A 75 -12.23 -7.05 -1.89
C SER A 75 -11.18 -6.81 -0.79
N ILE A 76 -10.95 -7.83 0.04
CA ILE A 76 -9.88 -7.86 1.06
C ILE A 76 -8.47 -7.78 0.44
N THR A 77 -8.33 -8.09 -0.84
CA THR A 77 -7.04 -8.09 -1.57
C THR A 77 -6.87 -6.90 -2.52
N GLY A 78 -7.95 -6.16 -2.81
CA GLY A 78 -7.93 -4.99 -3.68
C GLY A 78 -7.44 -3.76 -2.93
N ILE A 79 -6.12 -3.57 -2.88
CA ILE A 79 -5.54 -2.30 -2.48
C ILE A 79 -5.28 -1.51 -3.75
N ASP A 80 -5.94 -0.36 -3.84
CA ASP A 80 -5.65 0.63 -4.86
C ASP A 80 -4.78 1.72 -4.25
N ILE A 81 -3.86 2.26 -5.04
CA ILE A 81 -3.00 3.37 -4.64
C ILE A 81 -3.25 4.56 -5.54
N LEU A 82 -3.60 5.68 -4.90
CA LEU A 82 -3.63 6.98 -5.52
C LEU A 82 -2.27 7.65 -5.31
N LEU A 83 -1.62 8.00 -6.42
CA LEU A 83 -0.41 8.82 -6.42
C LEU A 83 -0.77 10.22 -6.91
N TYR A 84 -0.62 11.21 -6.04
CA TYR A 84 -0.89 12.62 -6.35
C TYR A 84 0.41 13.41 -6.42
N CYS A 85 0.67 14.04 -7.57
CA CYS A 85 1.80 14.94 -7.77
C CYS A 85 1.41 16.35 -7.35
N LYS A 86 2.04 16.86 -6.28
CA LYS A 86 1.77 18.19 -5.71
C LYS A 86 2.12 19.32 -6.67
N ASN A 87 3.15 19.13 -7.50
CA ASN A 87 3.62 20.14 -8.45
C ASN A 87 2.65 20.32 -9.64
N THR A 88 2.06 19.22 -10.12
CA THR A 88 1.18 19.26 -11.31
C THR A 88 -0.32 19.26 -10.95
N GLY A 89 -0.65 18.95 -9.69
CA GLY A 89 -2.03 18.77 -9.23
C GLY A 89 -2.74 17.54 -9.83
N LYS A 90 -1.99 16.61 -10.45
CA LYS A 90 -2.54 15.42 -11.12
C LYS A 90 -2.46 14.20 -10.22
N ALA A 91 -3.51 13.39 -10.26
CA ALA A 91 -3.56 12.08 -9.62
C ALA A 91 -3.46 10.96 -10.68
N LYS A 92 -2.75 9.89 -10.36
CA LYS A 92 -2.77 8.60 -11.06
C LYS A 92 -3.27 7.52 -10.10
N LEU A 93 -4.01 6.57 -10.65
CA LEU A 93 -4.55 5.43 -9.91
C LEU A 93 -3.86 4.15 -10.37
N TYR A 94 -3.41 3.36 -9.40
CA TYR A 94 -2.78 2.06 -9.61
C TYR A 94 -3.58 0.99 -8.87
N GLY A 95 -3.96 -0.07 -9.58
CA GLY A 95 -4.57 -1.25 -8.98
C GLY A 95 -3.48 -2.22 -8.52
N ALA A 96 -3.32 -2.39 -7.21
CA ALA A 96 -2.16 -2.99 -6.55
C ALA A 96 -0.83 -2.28 -6.88
N PHE A 97 0.12 -2.29 -5.93
CA PHE A 97 1.49 -1.83 -6.21
C PHE A 97 2.32 -2.97 -6.80
N PHE A 98 2.27 -3.13 -8.12
CA PHE A 98 3.22 -4.01 -8.79
C PHE A 98 4.52 -3.25 -9.09
N ASP A 99 5.61 -3.67 -8.46
CA ASP A 99 6.96 -3.13 -8.71
C ASP A 99 7.57 -3.79 -9.96
N ASP A 100 7.29 -3.19 -11.11
CA ASP A 100 7.75 -3.62 -12.44
C ASP A 100 9.21 -3.26 -12.75
N TYR A 101 9.87 -2.51 -11.85
CA TYR A 101 11.31 -2.30 -11.87
C TYR A 101 12.03 -3.48 -11.19
N PHE A 102 11.46 -4.00 -10.11
CA PHE A 102 12.06 -5.08 -9.34
C PHE A 102 11.69 -6.48 -9.83
N TYR A 103 10.43 -6.72 -10.19
CA TYR A 103 9.93 -8.04 -10.58
C TYR A 103 9.72 -8.17 -12.10
N ASN A 104 9.88 -9.39 -12.61
CA ASN A 104 9.67 -9.70 -14.04
C ASN A 104 8.19 -9.89 -14.40
N THR A 105 7.33 -10.28 -13.46
CA THR A 105 5.92 -10.59 -13.75
C THR A 105 5.01 -10.16 -12.60
N ALA A 106 3.78 -9.73 -12.94
CA ALA A 106 2.74 -9.39 -11.97
C ALA A 106 2.03 -10.62 -11.36
N THR A 107 2.48 -11.84 -11.67
CA THR A 107 1.90 -13.07 -11.10
C THR A 107 2.73 -13.63 -9.95
N ASN A 108 4.04 -13.35 -9.94
CA ASN A 108 5.00 -13.87 -8.97
C ASN A 108 5.73 -12.70 -8.30
N PHE A 109 4.98 -11.86 -7.61
CA PHE A 109 5.52 -10.70 -6.89
C PHE A 109 4.99 -10.65 -5.47
N ILE A 110 5.73 -9.94 -4.62
CA ILE A 110 5.26 -9.57 -3.29
C ILE A 110 4.96 -8.08 -3.35
N MET A 111 3.73 -7.72 -3.00
CA MET A 111 3.39 -6.32 -2.83
C MET A 111 4.12 -5.80 -1.58
N PRO A 112 4.99 -4.78 -1.71
CA PRO A 112 5.66 -4.23 -0.56
C PRO A 112 4.67 -3.45 0.32
N PHE A 113 4.90 -3.47 1.63
CA PHE A 113 4.17 -2.64 2.59
C PHE A 113 4.92 -1.33 2.76
N PHE A 114 4.28 -0.17 2.60
CA PHE A 114 4.94 1.09 2.90
C PHE A 114 5.01 1.29 4.41
N GLY A 115 6.21 1.56 4.91
CA GLY A 115 6.46 1.77 6.33
C GLY A 115 6.42 3.25 6.70
N CYS A 116 7.24 4.05 6.03
CA CYS A 116 7.31 5.49 6.23
C CYS A 116 7.84 6.21 4.99
N SER A 117 7.84 7.54 5.05
CA SER A 117 8.36 8.43 4.02
C SER A 117 9.33 9.44 4.61
N ASP A 118 10.25 9.92 3.79
CA ASP A 118 11.01 11.14 4.03
C ASP A 118 10.72 12.17 2.93
N GLU A 119 11.48 13.26 2.87
CA GLU A 119 11.26 14.30 1.87
C GLU A 119 11.44 13.81 0.43
N GLU A 120 12.27 12.79 0.21
CA GLU A 120 12.74 12.37 -1.12
C GLU A 120 12.09 11.05 -1.57
N GLY A 121 11.65 10.20 -0.64
CA GLY A 121 11.16 8.87 -1.00
C GLY A 121 10.34 8.14 0.06
N LEU A 122 10.04 6.88 -0.28
CA LEU A 122 9.29 5.95 0.55
C LEU A 122 10.17 4.79 0.99
N TYR A 123 10.09 4.44 2.27
CA TYR A 123 10.58 3.17 2.79
C TYR A 123 9.45 2.16 2.75
N ALA A 124 9.69 1.03 2.09
CA ALA A 124 8.79 -0.10 2.06
C ALA A 124 9.50 -1.37 2.51
N PHE A 125 8.74 -2.40 2.85
CA PHE A 125 9.32 -3.65 3.29
C PHE A 125 8.51 -4.87 2.85
N ILE A 126 9.20 -5.99 2.72
CA ILE A 126 8.59 -7.31 2.59
C ILE A 126 8.39 -7.88 4.00
N PRO A 127 7.16 -8.26 4.39
CA PRO A 127 6.91 -8.82 5.71
C PRO A 127 7.62 -10.17 5.86
N VAL A 128 8.04 -10.50 7.09
CA VAL A 128 8.87 -11.68 7.37
C VAL A 128 8.19 -12.97 6.88
N GLU A 129 6.87 -13.04 7.00
CA GLU A 129 6.05 -14.17 6.58
C GLU A 129 6.08 -14.41 5.06
N SER A 130 6.48 -13.41 4.28
CA SER A 130 6.63 -13.49 2.81
C SER A 130 8.06 -13.76 2.35
N MET A 131 9.03 -13.89 3.28
CA MET A 131 10.45 -14.06 2.94
C MET A 131 10.74 -15.40 2.25
N SER A 132 10.08 -16.49 2.63
CA SER A 132 10.24 -17.80 1.96
C SER A 132 9.86 -17.70 0.48
N PHE A 133 8.68 -17.14 0.19
CA PHE A 133 8.22 -16.89 -1.17
C PHE A 133 9.14 -15.94 -1.95
N PHE A 134 9.67 -14.89 -1.30
CA PHE A 134 10.66 -14.00 -1.92
C PHE A 134 11.88 -14.76 -2.42
N LEU A 135 12.42 -15.67 -1.59
CA LEU A 135 13.60 -16.45 -1.93
C LEU A 135 13.34 -17.41 -3.10
N ASP A 136 12.13 -17.95 -3.20
CA ASP A 136 11.73 -18.79 -4.33
C ASP A 136 11.61 -17.99 -5.63
N VAL A 137 11.00 -16.80 -5.59
CA VAL A 137 10.95 -15.88 -6.73
C VAL A 137 12.37 -15.48 -7.16
N TYR A 138 13.26 -15.22 -6.21
CA TYR A 138 14.65 -14.90 -6.51
C TYR A 138 15.41 -16.05 -7.18
N LYS A 139 15.36 -17.25 -6.60
CA LYS A 139 16.06 -18.45 -7.12
C LYS A 139 15.55 -18.89 -8.49
N SER A 140 14.27 -18.65 -8.79
CA SER A 140 13.65 -18.95 -10.09
C SER A 140 13.91 -17.89 -11.16
N GLY A 141 14.64 -16.81 -10.85
CA GLY A 141 14.93 -15.73 -11.81
C GLY A 141 13.77 -14.75 -12.01
N GLY A 142 12.84 -14.65 -11.06
CA GLY A 142 11.70 -13.74 -11.11
C GLY A 142 12.03 -12.26 -10.84
N ILE A 143 13.27 -11.94 -10.48
CA ILE A 143 13.74 -10.57 -10.24
C ILE A 143 14.35 -9.99 -11.52
N LYS A 144 13.83 -8.83 -11.92
CA LYS A 144 14.30 -8.03 -13.07
C LYS A 144 15.48 -7.13 -12.70
N TYR A 145 15.47 -6.60 -11.49
CA TYR A 145 16.45 -5.62 -11.04
C TYR A 145 17.86 -6.21 -10.97
N GLU A 146 18.82 -5.55 -11.61
CA GLU A 146 20.22 -5.95 -11.57
C GLU A 146 20.83 -5.63 -10.21
N LEU A 147 20.81 -6.63 -9.32
CA LEU A 147 21.40 -6.53 -8.01
C LEU A 147 22.93 -6.50 -8.11
N GLY A 148 23.53 -5.46 -7.55
CA GLY A 148 24.99 -5.40 -7.40
C GLY A 148 25.53 -6.57 -6.56
N LYS A 149 26.83 -6.86 -6.70
CA LYS A 149 27.49 -7.99 -6.03
C LYS A 149 27.28 -7.99 -4.51
N LYS A 150 27.24 -6.81 -3.87
CA LYS A 150 27.00 -6.69 -2.42
C LYS A 150 25.58 -7.14 -2.09
N GLN A 151 24.58 -6.63 -2.79
CA GLN A 151 23.16 -6.97 -2.58
C GLN A 151 22.90 -8.45 -2.86
N HIS A 152 23.44 -8.98 -3.97
CA HIS A 152 23.38 -10.40 -4.30
C HIS A 152 23.92 -11.26 -3.16
N ASN A 153 25.11 -10.94 -2.64
CA ASN A 153 25.71 -11.68 -1.52
C ASN A 153 24.90 -11.61 -0.23
N HIS A 154 24.17 -10.52 0.01
CA HIS A 154 23.27 -10.42 1.16
C HIS A 154 22.04 -11.29 0.94
N ILE A 155 21.43 -11.23 -0.26
CA ILE A 155 20.23 -12.01 -0.61
C ILE A 155 20.49 -13.51 -0.54
N THR A 156 21.64 -13.98 -1.05
CA THR A 156 22.01 -15.41 -1.00
C THR A 156 22.27 -15.94 0.41
N LYS A 157 22.47 -15.04 1.38
CA LYS A 157 22.67 -15.39 2.79
C LYS A 157 21.38 -15.26 3.61
N LEU A 158 20.28 -14.83 2.99
CA LEU A 158 19.01 -14.74 3.69
C LEU A 158 18.48 -16.14 4.01
N SER A 159 17.96 -16.28 5.23
CA SER A 159 17.15 -17.41 5.66
C SER A 159 15.72 -16.96 5.96
N GLU A 160 14.83 -17.92 6.17
CA GLU A 160 13.41 -17.67 6.49
C GLU A 160 13.20 -16.98 7.85
N GLU A 161 14.21 -16.98 8.72
CA GLU A 161 14.13 -16.42 10.08
C GLU A 161 14.65 -14.97 10.20
N MET A 162 14.94 -14.31 9.07
CA MET A 162 15.61 -13.01 9.08
C MET A 162 14.66 -11.82 9.05
N ASN A 163 15.22 -10.65 9.40
CA ASN A 163 14.54 -9.36 9.35
C ASN A 163 13.95 -9.06 7.94
N PRO A 164 12.87 -8.25 7.88
CA PRO A 164 12.30 -7.76 6.63
C PRO A 164 13.34 -7.18 5.66
N LEU A 165 13.16 -7.44 4.37
CA LEU A 165 13.88 -6.71 3.33
C LEU A 165 13.26 -5.32 3.17
N LEU A 166 14.11 -4.29 3.27
CA LEU A 166 13.72 -2.90 3.09
C LEU A 166 14.00 -2.45 1.65
N PHE A 167 13.05 -1.72 1.08
CA PHE A 167 13.10 -1.06 -0.20
C PHE A 167 13.01 0.44 0.04
N TYR A 168 13.78 1.21 -0.75
CA TYR A 168 13.68 2.65 -0.77
C TYR A 168 13.33 3.10 -2.19
N TYR A 169 12.17 3.72 -2.33
CA TYR A 169 11.64 4.18 -3.61
C TYR A 169 11.77 5.69 -3.72
N GLU A 170 12.56 6.14 -4.69
CA GLU A 170 12.62 7.54 -5.11
C GLU A 170 11.74 7.75 -6.33
N LEU A 171 10.85 8.74 -6.27
CA LEU A 171 10.12 9.20 -7.45
C LEU A 171 10.95 10.24 -8.18
N LYS A 172 11.32 9.93 -9.43
CA LYS A 172 12.03 10.85 -10.32
C LYS A 172 11.05 11.41 -11.35
N ASP A 173 11.09 12.72 -11.52
CA ASP A 173 10.33 13.45 -12.53
C ASP A 173 10.84 13.17 -13.95
#